data_AF-A0A9P6VLL3-F1
#
_entry.id   AF-A0A9P6VLL3-F1
#
_cell.length_a   1.000
_cell.length_b   1.000
_cell.length_c   1.000
_cell.angle_alpha   90.00
_cell.angle_beta   90.00
_cell.angle_gamma   90.00
#
_symmetry.space_group_name_H-M   'P 1'
#
loop_
_entity.id
_entity.type
_entity.pdbx_description
1 polymer ?
#
loop_
_entity_poly.entity_id
_entity_poly.type
_entity_poly.pdbx_seq_one_letter_code
_entity_poly.pdbx_strand_id
1 'polypeptide(L)'
;MPLEPSAPSLLDPDPAELFRYLPSYKVVVCVTCQYAVQPHAIPRHLKDIHHIHRGRRRPFMQYISKLELGDPEDVIESKIYEFPVPIIPVQDGLACQSGGCAHLCVSEKRMKSHWLSVHGRQGRSILDWQPAPLQTFFRGNLLRYFTERGVVREAIPTSQTDTRIITLTNVSHQATTLSSSDRALLQHYVTSTSISIAHDESSEALWQVTVPQLASQHPFLMHGILACSALHVAYKYPAQQGQHLIEASRHQSIAMPLFRSAIGNVNEDNCHSVMVFSHLLVIYSFALERQDERLLIVEGDGPDVSPSWLHFLRNGCVMICFFWDQIKSGPVRDLANQWDVPIVTENCDLPLVDYFLSAIPPCDSQYAWSEEECRLYTDAAVELGEAFAYAQTLGEKLTTWDALRIWPLLISVEFMDVLHGWHPGALILLAHYCVLLKTVECHWYFEGRATKLLSTILKRIDARWLCFIRGPLKDVGTCASDVLGETN
;
A
#
# COMPACT_ATOMS: atom_id res chain seq x y z
N MET A 1 -36.15 -16.33 34.41
CA MET A 1 -35.04 -15.49 33.93
C MET A 1 -34.03 -16.42 33.28
N PRO A 2 -33.88 -16.41 31.95
CA PRO A 2 -32.87 -17.21 31.29
C PRO A 2 -31.51 -16.58 31.55
N LEU A 3 -30.56 -17.43 31.96
CA LEU A 3 -29.15 -17.10 32.13
C LEU A 3 -28.57 -16.63 30.80
N GLU A 4 -28.01 -15.42 30.78
CA GLU A 4 -27.19 -14.93 29.67
C GLU A 4 -25.95 -15.83 29.50
N PRO A 5 -25.54 -16.14 28.26
CA PRO A 5 -24.30 -16.86 28.02
C PRO A 5 -23.12 -15.94 28.32
N SER A 6 -22.31 -16.33 29.31
CA SER A 6 -21.00 -15.75 29.59
C SER A 6 -20.16 -15.62 28.32
N ALA A 7 -19.66 -14.41 28.05
CA ALA A 7 -18.71 -14.13 26.98
C ALA A 7 -17.50 -15.09 27.04
N PRO A 8 -17.02 -15.64 25.91
CA PRO A 8 -15.86 -16.50 25.91
C PRO A 8 -14.63 -15.67 26.31
N SER A 9 -13.96 -16.08 27.38
CA SER A 9 -12.63 -15.61 27.73
C SER A 9 -11.69 -15.85 26.55
N LEU A 10 -11.25 -14.78 25.89
CA LEU A 10 -10.25 -14.82 24.80
C LEU A 10 -8.86 -15.12 25.39
N LEU A 11 -8.64 -16.38 25.77
CA LEU A 11 -7.30 -16.94 25.88
C LEU A 11 -6.82 -17.20 24.45
N ASP A 12 -5.67 -16.62 24.09
CA ASP A 12 -5.04 -16.91 22.79
C ASP A 12 -4.79 -18.42 22.66
N PRO A 13 -5.02 -19.03 21.48
CA PRO A 13 -4.82 -20.46 21.27
C PRO A 13 -3.36 -20.82 21.53
N ASP A 14 -3.11 -22.04 22.02
CA ASP A 14 -1.76 -22.55 22.18
C ASP A 14 -1.04 -22.52 20.80
N PRO A 15 0.20 -22.01 20.70
CA PRO A 15 1.00 -22.09 19.48
C PRO A 15 0.96 -23.44 18.78
N ALA A 16 0.90 -24.56 19.52
CA ALA A 16 0.83 -25.91 18.95
C ALA A 16 -0.54 -26.26 18.35
N GLU A 17 -1.61 -25.57 18.75
CA GLU A 17 -2.95 -25.72 18.16
C GLU A 17 -3.09 -24.89 16.88
N LEU A 18 -2.47 -23.69 16.85
CA LEU A 18 -2.56 -22.79 15.70
C LEU A 18 -1.61 -23.19 14.56
N PHE A 19 -0.38 -23.60 14.89
CA PHE A 19 0.66 -23.92 13.93
C PHE A 19 1.04 -25.39 13.98
N ARG A 20 0.88 -26.09 12.85
CA ARG A 20 1.26 -27.49 12.70
C ARG A 20 2.47 -27.63 11.79
N TYR A 21 3.55 -28.18 12.34
CA TYR A 21 4.77 -28.46 11.59
C TYR A 21 4.65 -29.75 10.76
N LEU A 22 5.06 -29.70 9.49
CA LEU A 22 5.15 -30.84 8.58
C LEU A 22 6.63 -31.13 8.27
N PRO A 23 7.28 -32.09 8.98
CA PRO A 23 8.72 -32.34 8.85
C PRO A 23 9.16 -32.74 7.45
N SER A 24 8.37 -33.54 6.73
CA SER A 24 8.68 -34.03 5.39
C SER A 24 8.83 -32.92 4.35
N TYR A 25 8.24 -31.75 4.63
CA TYR A 25 8.23 -30.58 3.74
C TYR A 25 8.90 -29.37 4.39
N LYS A 26 9.38 -29.48 5.64
CA LYS A 26 9.97 -28.38 6.42
C LYS A 26 9.12 -27.10 6.43
N VAL A 27 7.79 -27.24 6.51
CA VAL A 27 6.86 -26.10 6.58
C VAL A 27 6.04 -26.11 7.85
N VAL A 28 5.61 -24.93 8.27
CA VAL A 28 4.59 -24.75 9.30
C VAL A 28 3.28 -24.30 8.66
N VAL A 29 2.20 -25.04 8.91
CA VAL A 29 0.87 -24.78 8.36
C VAL A 29 0.01 -24.16 9.45
N CYS A 30 -0.63 -23.03 9.14
CA CYS A 30 -1.66 -22.48 10.02
C CYS A 30 -2.91 -23.35 9.89
N VAL A 31 -3.38 -23.94 10.99
CA VAL A 31 -4.51 -24.88 11.00
C VAL A 31 -5.82 -24.17 10.61
N THR A 32 -6.01 -22.94 11.07
CA THR A 32 -7.20 -22.13 10.75
C THR A 32 -7.20 -21.67 9.30
N CYS A 33 -6.05 -21.23 8.77
CA CYS A 33 -5.96 -20.70 7.41
C CYS A 33 -5.70 -21.78 6.35
N GLN A 34 -5.27 -22.96 6.76
CA GLN A 34 -5.01 -24.13 5.94
C GLN A 34 -4.01 -23.88 4.79
N TYR A 35 -2.96 -23.11 5.07
CA TYR A 35 -1.82 -22.92 4.17
C TYR A 35 -0.52 -22.76 4.97
N ALA A 36 0.62 -23.05 4.34
CA ALA A 36 1.94 -22.91 4.93
C ALA A 36 2.32 -21.44 5.09
N VAL A 37 2.78 -21.05 6.28
CA VAL A 37 3.19 -19.68 6.58
C VAL A 37 4.71 -19.60 6.63
N GLN A 38 5.28 -18.62 5.92
CA GLN A 38 6.73 -18.44 5.86
C GLN A 38 7.27 -17.88 7.18
N PRO A 39 8.47 -18.27 7.64
CA PRO A 39 9.01 -17.86 8.95
C PRO A 39 8.96 -16.34 9.20
N HIS A 40 9.40 -15.54 8.22
CA HIS A 40 9.42 -14.08 8.30
C HIS A 40 8.03 -13.44 8.21
N ALA A 41 7.06 -14.13 7.63
CA ALA A 41 5.68 -13.67 7.48
C ALA A 41 4.81 -14.00 8.70
N ILE A 42 5.26 -14.86 9.62
CA ILE A 42 4.47 -15.27 10.79
C ILE A 42 4.07 -14.08 11.69
N PRO A 43 4.95 -13.11 12.02
CA PRO A 43 4.54 -11.95 12.81
C PRO A 43 3.43 -11.12 12.15
N ARG A 44 3.48 -10.98 10.82
CA ARG A 44 2.45 -10.28 10.03
C ARG A 44 1.17 -11.11 9.97
N HIS A 45 1.27 -12.41 9.70
CA HIS A 45 0.15 -13.35 9.68
C HIS A 45 -0.62 -13.36 11.01
N LEU A 46 0.10 -13.41 12.13
CA LEU A 46 -0.49 -13.34 13.48
C LEU A 46 -1.19 -11.99 13.72
N LYS A 47 -0.64 -10.88 13.22
CA LYS A 47 -1.25 -9.55 13.33
C LYS A 47 -2.54 -9.45 12.51
N ASP A 48 -2.43 -9.73 11.22
CA ASP A 48 -3.40 -9.29 10.23
C ASP A 48 -4.56 -10.28 10.08
N ILE A 49 -4.33 -11.57 10.39
CA ILE A 49 -5.36 -12.61 10.26
C ILE A 49 -5.89 -13.08 11.61
N HIS A 50 -5.00 -13.19 12.62
CA HIS A 50 -5.37 -13.68 13.96
C HIS A 50 -5.51 -12.58 15.01
N HIS A 51 -5.26 -11.31 14.67
CA HIS A 51 -5.34 -10.17 15.60
C HIS A 51 -4.51 -10.36 16.89
N ILE A 52 -3.39 -11.10 16.79
CA ILE A 52 -2.43 -11.29 17.87
C ILE A 52 -1.37 -10.18 17.75
N HIS A 53 -1.47 -9.19 18.62
CA HIS A 53 -0.60 -8.00 18.66
C HIS A 53 0.77 -8.28 19.30
N ARG A 54 1.75 -7.38 19.09
CA ARG A 54 3.18 -7.58 19.44
C ARG A 54 3.40 -8.15 20.84
N GLY A 55 2.72 -7.61 21.86
CA GLY A 55 2.86 -8.04 23.26
C GLY A 55 2.54 -9.52 23.53
N ARG A 56 1.77 -10.17 22.65
CA ARG A 56 1.28 -11.54 22.84
C ARG A 56 1.90 -12.58 21.89
N ARG A 57 2.83 -12.18 21.01
CA ARG A 57 3.46 -13.08 20.01
C ARG A 57 4.60 -13.95 20.54
N ARG A 58 5.13 -13.64 21.72
CA ARG A 58 6.33 -14.30 22.27
C ARG A 58 6.23 -15.84 22.32
N PRO A 59 5.11 -16.45 22.77
CA PRO A 59 4.99 -17.91 22.80
C PRO A 59 5.04 -18.55 21.39
N PHE A 60 4.41 -17.92 20.40
CA PHE A 60 4.38 -18.40 19.02
C PHE A 60 5.78 -18.38 18.40
N MET A 61 6.51 -17.27 18.56
CA MET A 61 7.87 -17.14 18.02
C MET A 61 8.83 -18.14 18.69
N GLN A 62 8.68 -18.39 20.00
CA GLN A 62 9.45 -19.40 20.71
C GLN A 62 9.15 -20.82 20.22
N TYR A 63 7.88 -21.13 19.91
CA TYR A 63 7.50 -22.42 19.32
C TYR A 63 8.14 -22.60 17.93
N ILE A 64 8.03 -21.59 17.07
CA ILE A 64 8.54 -21.62 15.69
C ILE A 64 10.06 -21.72 15.65
N SER A 65 10.78 -21.03 16.55
CA SER A 65 12.24 -21.06 16.61
C SER A 65 12.84 -22.45 16.88
N LYS A 66 12.02 -23.39 17.37
CA LYS A 66 12.43 -24.79 17.61
C LYS A 66 12.25 -25.69 16.39
N LEU A 67 11.65 -25.18 15.30
CA LEU A 67 11.33 -25.95 14.10
C LEU A 67 12.39 -25.71 13.00
N GLU A 68 12.72 -26.75 12.26
CA GLU A 68 13.59 -26.67 11.09
C GLU A 68 12.76 -26.30 9.85
N LEU A 69 12.61 -25.01 9.57
CA LEU A 69 11.86 -24.52 8.41
C LEU A 69 12.77 -24.38 7.19
N GLY A 70 12.31 -24.85 6.03
CA GLY A 70 13.00 -24.74 4.76
C GLY A 70 12.71 -23.42 4.06
N ASP A 71 13.60 -23.01 3.15
CA ASP A 71 13.36 -21.84 2.33
C ASP A 71 12.18 -22.08 1.39
N PRO A 72 11.30 -21.08 1.15
CA PRO A 72 10.06 -21.31 0.41
C PRO A 72 10.27 -21.81 -1.02
N GLU A 73 11.37 -21.42 -1.66
CA GLU A 73 11.76 -21.89 -3.00
C GLU A 73 12.08 -23.39 -3.00
N ASP A 74 12.84 -23.86 -2.01
CA ASP A 74 13.18 -25.28 -1.83
C ASP A 74 11.94 -26.13 -1.54
N VAL A 75 10.99 -25.61 -0.74
CA VAL A 75 9.74 -26.29 -0.40
C VAL A 75 8.89 -26.51 -1.64
N ILE A 76 8.87 -25.55 -2.56
CA ILE A 76 8.07 -25.60 -3.80
C ILE A 76 8.65 -26.58 -4.82
N GLU A 77 9.98 -26.73 -4.83
CA GLU A 77 10.69 -27.69 -5.68
C GLU A 77 10.81 -29.08 -5.04
N SER A 78 10.46 -29.20 -3.75
CA SER A 78 10.51 -30.46 -3.02
C SER A 78 9.60 -31.52 -3.63
N LYS A 79 10.06 -32.77 -3.56
CA LYS A 79 9.27 -33.92 -4.01
C LYS A 79 8.05 -34.07 -3.10
N ILE A 80 6.86 -34.14 -3.70
CA ILE A 80 5.64 -34.51 -2.98
C ILE A 80 5.73 -36.01 -2.64
N TYR A 81 5.82 -36.32 -1.35
CA TYR A 81 5.97 -37.69 -0.83
C TYR A 81 4.60 -38.35 -0.57
N GLU A 82 3.57 -37.55 -0.31
CA GLU A 82 2.22 -37.99 0.03
C GLU A 82 1.20 -37.01 -0.55
N PHE A 83 0.13 -37.53 -1.17
CA PHE A 83 -1.01 -36.74 -1.65
C PHE A 83 -2.32 -37.42 -1.21
N PRO A 84 -3.28 -36.70 -0.61
CA PRO A 84 -3.22 -35.29 -0.25
C PRO A 84 -2.33 -35.03 0.97
N VAL A 85 -1.58 -33.93 0.94
CA VAL A 85 -0.83 -33.44 2.10
C VAL A 85 -1.82 -33.08 3.22
N PRO A 86 -1.65 -33.61 4.45
CA PRO A 86 -2.58 -33.33 5.55
C PRO A 86 -2.75 -31.82 5.82
N ILE A 87 -3.96 -31.41 6.23
CA ILE A 87 -4.34 -30.04 6.66
C ILE A 87 -4.45 -29.02 5.51
N ILE A 88 -3.88 -29.31 4.34
CA ILE A 88 -4.00 -28.46 3.14
C ILE A 88 -5.24 -28.89 2.33
N PRO A 89 -6.12 -27.96 1.91
CA PRO A 89 -7.33 -28.32 1.18
C PRO A 89 -6.99 -28.76 -0.25
N VAL A 90 -7.66 -29.82 -0.70
CA VAL A 90 -7.63 -30.26 -2.10
C VAL A 90 -8.61 -29.39 -2.90
N GLN A 91 -8.15 -28.87 -4.04
CA GLN A 91 -8.92 -28.03 -4.95
C GLN A 91 -9.14 -28.75 -6.27
N ASP A 92 -10.32 -28.57 -6.86
CA ASP A 92 -10.58 -29.04 -8.22
C ASP A 92 -9.83 -28.15 -9.22
N GLY A 93 -8.95 -28.76 -10.01
CA GLY A 93 -8.20 -28.05 -11.05
C GLY A 93 -8.03 -28.87 -12.32
N LEU A 94 -7.14 -28.41 -13.17
CA LEU A 94 -6.94 -28.89 -14.52
C LEU A 94 -5.45 -29.14 -14.76
N ALA A 95 -5.12 -30.31 -15.30
CA ALA A 95 -3.79 -30.68 -15.76
C ALA A 95 -3.71 -30.67 -17.28
N CYS A 96 -2.66 -30.04 -17.82
CA CYS A 96 -2.41 -30.05 -19.26
C CYS A 96 -2.13 -31.48 -19.76
N GLN A 97 -2.72 -31.88 -20.89
CA GLN A 97 -2.49 -33.20 -21.51
C GLN A 97 -1.47 -33.17 -22.66
N SER A 98 -0.85 -32.02 -22.93
CA SER A 98 0.20 -31.93 -23.95
C SER A 98 1.44 -32.73 -23.54
N GLY A 99 2.02 -33.48 -24.49
CA GLY A 99 3.16 -34.36 -24.22
C GLY A 99 4.34 -33.60 -23.61
N GLY A 100 4.74 -33.99 -22.39
CA GLY A 100 5.85 -33.36 -21.65
C GLY A 100 5.51 -32.07 -20.91
N CYS A 101 4.25 -31.63 -20.88
CA CYS A 101 3.83 -30.42 -20.16
C CYS A 101 3.28 -30.76 -18.77
N ALA A 102 3.95 -30.27 -17.71
CA ALA A 102 3.53 -30.47 -16.32
C ALA A 102 2.66 -29.33 -15.76
N HIS A 103 2.04 -28.51 -16.62
CA HIS A 103 1.30 -27.33 -16.18
C HIS A 103 -0.05 -27.69 -15.53
N LEU A 104 -0.30 -27.09 -14.36
CA LEU A 104 -1.50 -27.27 -13.54
C LEU A 104 -2.13 -25.89 -13.26
N CYS A 105 -3.46 -25.79 -13.34
CA CYS A 105 -4.16 -24.55 -12.99
C CYS A 105 -5.61 -24.81 -12.57
N VAL A 106 -6.25 -23.85 -11.92
CA VAL A 106 -7.63 -24.00 -11.38
C VAL A 106 -8.75 -23.59 -12.35
N SER A 107 -8.45 -23.05 -13.53
CA SER A 107 -9.51 -22.57 -14.44
C SER A 107 -9.22 -22.80 -15.92
N GLU A 108 -10.28 -23.08 -16.69
CA GLU A 108 -10.17 -23.26 -18.14
C GLU A 108 -9.62 -22.02 -18.85
N LYS A 109 -9.93 -20.82 -18.35
CA LYS A 109 -9.44 -19.56 -18.93
C LYS A 109 -7.91 -19.50 -18.87
N ARG A 110 -7.33 -19.87 -17.73
CA ARG A 110 -5.86 -19.95 -17.57
C ARG A 110 -5.28 -21.05 -18.44
N MET A 111 -5.95 -22.21 -18.52
CA MET A 111 -5.49 -23.30 -19.39
C MET A 111 -5.51 -22.93 -20.88
N LYS A 112 -6.55 -22.22 -21.36
CA LYS A 112 -6.62 -21.71 -22.73
C LYS A 112 -5.50 -20.71 -23.03
N SER A 113 -5.17 -19.85 -22.06
CA SER A 113 -4.05 -18.90 -22.17
C SER A 113 -2.69 -19.61 -22.18
N HIS A 114 -2.52 -20.64 -21.34
CA HIS A 114 -1.33 -21.50 -21.34
C HIS A 114 -1.16 -22.21 -22.68
N TRP A 115 -2.22 -22.80 -23.23
CA TRP A 115 -2.18 -23.45 -24.54
C TRP A 115 -1.82 -22.49 -25.67
N LEU A 116 -2.37 -21.27 -25.65
CA LEU A 116 -2.05 -20.26 -26.66
C LEU A 116 -0.57 -19.83 -26.59
N SER A 117 -0.04 -19.63 -25.38
CA SER A 117 1.33 -19.14 -25.15
C SER A 117 2.40 -20.21 -25.29
N VAL A 118 2.18 -21.41 -24.75
CA VAL A 118 3.18 -22.49 -24.69
C VAL A 118 3.03 -23.50 -25.83
N HIS A 119 1.80 -23.73 -26.31
CA HIS A 119 1.53 -24.69 -27.38
C HIS A 119 1.14 -24.00 -28.71
N GLY A 120 1.12 -22.67 -28.75
CA GLY A 120 0.90 -21.89 -29.97
C GLY A 120 -0.49 -22.02 -30.60
N ARG A 121 -1.45 -22.66 -29.92
CA ARG A 121 -2.82 -22.84 -30.40
C ARG A 121 -3.84 -22.66 -29.29
N GLN A 122 -5.05 -22.25 -29.65
CA GLN A 122 -6.14 -22.18 -28.68
C GLN A 122 -6.51 -23.59 -28.20
N GLY A 123 -6.52 -23.75 -26.88
CA GLY A 123 -6.84 -25.03 -26.24
C GLY A 123 -8.34 -25.35 -26.29
N ARG A 124 -8.67 -26.61 -26.55
CA ARG A 124 -10.02 -27.18 -26.67
C ARG A 124 -10.42 -27.83 -25.35
N SER A 125 -11.57 -27.41 -24.80
CA SER A 125 -12.10 -28.02 -23.57
C SER A 125 -12.29 -29.53 -23.75
N ILE A 126 -12.00 -30.29 -22.68
CA ILE A 126 -12.10 -31.77 -22.58
C ILE A 126 -10.99 -32.56 -23.29
N LEU A 127 -10.41 -32.05 -24.38
CA LEU A 127 -9.38 -32.77 -25.16
C LEU A 127 -7.94 -32.43 -24.75
N ASP A 128 -7.71 -31.18 -24.33
CA ASP A 128 -6.37 -30.62 -24.15
C ASP A 128 -5.94 -30.56 -22.67
N TRP A 129 -6.86 -30.84 -21.75
CA TRP A 129 -6.61 -30.91 -20.31
C TRP A 129 -7.63 -31.83 -19.63
N GLN A 130 -7.25 -32.37 -18.48
CA GLN A 130 -8.11 -33.22 -17.66
C GLN A 130 -8.29 -32.65 -16.26
N PRO A 131 -9.44 -32.90 -15.60
CA PRO A 131 -9.60 -32.61 -14.19
C PRO A 131 -8.51 -33.30 -13.36
N ALA A 132 -7.91 -32.58 -12.41
CA ALA A 132 -6.90 -33.09 -11.50
C ALA A 132 -7.10 -32.45 -10.11
N PRO A 133 -6.98 -33.23 -9.03
CA PRO A 133 -6.99 -32.68 -7.68
C PRO A 133 -5.67 -31.93 -7.41
N LEU A 134 -5.76 -30.67 -7.03
CA LEU A 134 -4.60 -29.79 -6.81
C LEU A 134 -4.46 -29.42 -5.33
N GLN A 135 -3.23 -29.35 -4.85
CA GLN A 135 -2.88 -28.71 -3.57
C GLN A 135 -1.75 -27.70 -3.78
N THR A 136 -1.61 -26.75 -2.86
CA THR A 136 -0.50 -25.79 -2.83
C THR A 136 -0.10 -25.53 -1.39
N PHE A 137 1.20 -25.46 -1.11
CA PHE A 137 1.69 -25.12 0.22
C PHE A 137 1.45 -23.64 0.53
N PHE A 138 1.82 -22.77 -0.40
CA PHE A 138 1.74 -21.33 -0.24
C PHE A 138 0.66 -20.71 -1.13
N ARG A 139 0.29 -19.47 -0.81
CA ARG A 139 -0.58 -18.60 -1.61
C ARG A 139 0.25 -17.43 -2.13
N GLY A 140 -0.20 -16.76 -3.20
CA GLY A 140 0.52 -15.62 -3.79
C GLY A 140 1.65 -16.06 -4.73
N ASN A 141 2.82 -15.43 -4.67
CA ASN A 141 3.95 -15.65 -5.60
C ASN A 141 4.54 -17.06 -5.55
N LEU A 142 4.39 -17.71 -4.41
CA LEU A 142 4.90 -19.04 -4.14
C LEU A 142 3.82 -20.11 -4.38
N LEU A 143 2.72 -19.71 -5.03
CA LEU A 143 1.67 -20.63 -5.42
C LEU A 143 2.18 -21.53 -6.54
N ARG A 144 2.38 -22.79 -6.19
CA ARG A 144 2.66 -23.85 -7.14
C ARG A 144 1.73 -25.01 -6.83
N TYR A 145 0.86 -25.29 -7.78
CA TYR A 145 0.00 -26.44 -7.68
C TYR A 145 0.81 -27.72 -7.88
N PHE A 146 0.46 -28.74 -7.12
CA PHE A 146 0.92 -30.10 -7.30
C PHE A 146 -0.27 -31.08 -7.21
N THR A 147 -0.11 -32.24 -7.82
CA THR A 147 -1.11 -33.32 -7.91
C THR A 147 -0.41 -34.67 -7.73
N GLU A 148 -1.18 -35.74 -7.55
CA GLU A 148 -0.67 -37.12 -7.44
C GLU A 148 0.20 -37.54 -8.64
N ARG A 149 1.30 -38.26 -8.37
CA ARG A 149 2.25 -38.80 -9.36
C ARG A 149 1.64 -39.96 -10.16
N GLY A 150 0.72 -39.62 -11.05
CA GLY A 150 0.14 -40.53 -12.04
C GLY A 150 -0.41 -39.83 -13.28
N VAL A 151 -0.53 -38.49 -13.26
CA VAL A 151 -1.23 -37.70 -14.29
C VAL A 151 -0.28 -37.08 -15.33
N VAL A 152 1.02 -36.94 -15.02
CA VAL A 152 2.02 -36.30 -15.90
C VAL A 152 3.03 -37.35 -16.38
N ARG A 153 3.02 -37.65 -17.69
CA ARG A 153 4.08 -38.47 -18.33
C ARG A 153 5.32 -37.60 -18.54
N GLU A 154 6.40 -37.92 -17.83
CA GLU A 154 7.73 -37.31 -18.04
C GLU A 154 8.27 -37.63 -19.44
N ALA A 155 8.88 -36.63 -20.09
CA ALA A 155 9.73 -36.88 -21.25
C ALA A 155 10.95 -35.93 -21.32
N ILE A 156 12.06 -36.55 -21.70
CA ILE A 156 13.46 -36.13 -21.86
C ILE A 156 13.62 -35.02 -22.93
N PRO A 157 14.62 -34.13 -22.83
CA PRO A 157 14.74 -32.97 -23.71
C PRO A 157 15.51 -33.28 -25.01
N THR A 158 14.97 -32.87 -26.16
CA THR A 158 15.74 -32.74 -27.41
C THR A 158 15.28 -31.59 -28.30
N SER A 159 16.20 -30.63 -28.45
CA SER A 159 16.64 -29.90 -29.66
C SER A 159 15.63 -29.29 -30.66
N GLN A 160 15.79 -27.96 -30.80
CA GLN A 160 15.94 -27.17 -32.03
C GLN A 160 15.03 -27.47 -33.22
N THR A 161 14.25 -26.47 -33.65
CA THR A 161 14.24 -26.05 -35.06
C THR A 161 13.68 -24.65 -35.29
N ASP A 162 14.19 -24.04 -36.35
CA ASP A 162 14.14 -22.66 -36.80
C ASP A 162 12.77 -22.06 -37.15
N THR A 163 12.63 -20.80 -36.75
CA THR A 163 12.29 -19.61 -37.57
C THR A 163 11.23 -19.72 -38.67
N ARG A 164 10.14 -18.97 -38.53
CA ARG A 164 9.57 -18.12 -39.61
C ARG A 164 8.63 -17.04 -39.06
N ILE A 165 9.11 -15.80 -39.15
CA ILE A 165 8.37 -14.56 -38.95
C ILE A 165 7.33 -14.45 -40.08
N ILE A 166 6.05 -14.36 -39.73
CA ILE A 166 4.99 -13.91 -40.65
C ILE A 166 4.41 -12.63 -40.06
N THR A 167 4.79 -11.52 -40.67
CA THR A 167 4.24 -10.19 -40.51
C THR A 167 2.77 -10.21 -40.91
N LEU A 168 1.87 -9.95 -39.97
CA LEU A 168 0.47 -9.63 -40.23
C LEU A 168 0.17 -8.26 -39.63
N THR A 169 0.26 -7.26 -40.51
CA THR A 169 -0.21 -5.90 -40.32
C THR A 169 -1.73 -5.84 -40.16
N ASN A 170 -2.17 -4.81 -39.43
CA ASN A 170 -3.52 -4.26 -39.30
C ASN A 170 -4.40 -4.85 -38.19
N VAL A 171 -3.91 -4.73 -36.96
CA VAL A 171 -4.72 -4.11 -35.91
C VAL A 171 -4.39 -2.62 -35.94
N SER A 172 -5.40 -1.75 -35.99
CA SER A 172 -5.22 -0.30 -35.94
C SER A 172 -4.53 0.09 -34.62
N HIS A 173 -3.20 0.08 -34.62
CA HIS A 173 -2.42 0.93 -33.73
C HIS A 173 -2.72 2.35 -34.17
N GLN A 174 -3.66 3.01 -33.50
CA GLN A 174 -3.50 4.44 -33.31
C GLN A 174 -2.19 4.62 -32.56
N ALA A 175 -1.10 4.80 -33.30
CA ALA A 175 0.04 5.54 -32.79
C ALA A 175 -0.55 6.88 -32.34
N THR A 176 -0.65 7.07 -31.04
CA THR A 176 -1.05 8.32 -30.41
C THR A 176 -0.02 9.36 -30.83
N THR A 177 -0.29 10.05 -31.93
CA THR A 177 0.35 11.31 -32.23
C THR A 177 -0.06 12.24 -31.09
N LEU A 178 0.85 12.45 -30.14
CA LEU A 178 0.65 13.39 -29.04
C LEU A 178 0.18 14.70 -29.66
N SER A 179 -0.95 15.21 -29.20
CA SER A 179 -1.44 16.51 -29.66
C SER A 179 -0.39 17.58 -29.38
N SER A 180 -0.48 18.73 -30.05
CA SER A 180 0.42 19.86 -29.76
C SER A 180 0.40 20.24 -28.28
N SER A 181 -0.77 20.13 -27.64
CA SER A 181 -0.96 20.31 -26.19
C SER A 181 -0.22 19.25 -25.37
N ASP A 182 -0.40 17.95 -25.68
CA ASP A 182 0.25 16.87 -24.95
C ASP A 182 1.78 16.93 -25.08
N ARG A 183 2.30 17.34 -26.25
CA ARG A 183 3.74 17.56 -26.46
C ARG A 183 4.29 18.69 -25.59
N ALA A 184 3.55 19.79 -25.46
CA ALA A 184 3.94 20.91 -24.60
C ALA A 184 3.94 20.49 -23.12
N LEU A 185 2.93 19.74 -22.68
CA LEU A 185 2.87 19.18 -21.32
C LEU A 185 3.99 18.18 -21.06
N LEU A 186 4.32 17.31 -22.01
CA LEU A 186 5.43 16.37 -21.88
C LEU A 186 6.78 17.11 -21.81
N GLN A 187 6.97 18.15 -22.62
CA GLN A 187 8.16 19.00 -22.55
C GLN A 187 8.28 19.69 -21.19
N HIS A 188 7.17 20.25 -20.67
CA HIS A 188 7.12 20.85 -19.33
C HIS A 188 7.38 19.81 -18.23
N TYR A 189 6.94 18.56 -18.44
CA TYR A 189 7.22 17.48 -17.51
C TYR A 189 8.72 17.26 -17.39
N VAL A 190 9.39 17.00 -18.52
CA VAL A 190 10.83 16.67 -18.55
C VAL A 190 11.69 17.83 -18.03
N THR A 191 11.32 19.08 -18.32
CA THR A 191 12.16 20.26 -18.01
C THR A 191 11.86 20.92 -16.67
N SER A 192 10.72 20.63 -16.04
CA SER A 192 10.26 21.38 -14.87
C SER A 192 9.52 20.51 -13.85
N THR A 193 8.53 19.71 -14.25
CA THR A 193 7.72 18.93 -13.29
C THR A 193 8.47 17.76 -12.66
N SER A 194 9.31 17.06 -13.41
CA SER A 194 10.17 15.99 -12.91
C SER A 194 11.12 16.50 -11.81
N ILE A 195 11.70 17.68 -12.02
CA ILE A 195 12.61 18.35 -11.09
C ILE A 195 11.86 18.78 -9.83
N SER A 196 10.66 19.34 -9.96
CA SER A 196 9.91 19.86 -8.80
C SER A 196 9.28 18.78 -7.92
N ILE A 197 9.17 17.54 -8.42
CA ILE A 197 8.67 16.37 -7.68
C ILE A 197 9.83 15.57 -7.05
N ALA A 198 11.04 15.65 -7.61
CA ALA A 198 12.21 15.03 -7.02
C ALA A 198 12.54 15.63 -5.65
N HIS A 199 13.03 14.79 -4.74
CA HIS A 199 13.35 15.19 -3.36
C HIS A 199 14.87 15.17 -3.09
N ASP A 200 15.61 14.34 -3.82
CA ASP A 200 17.05 14.13 -3.68
C ASP A 200 17.69 13.81 -5.05
N GLU A 201 19.02 13.89 -5.13
CA GLU A 201 19.77 13.61 -6.37
C GLU A 201 19.50 12.19 -6.91
N SER A 202 19.21 11.21 -6.04
CA SER A 202 18.82 9.84 -6.43
C SER A 202 17.48 9.80 -7.16
N SER A 203 16.45 10.47 -6.63
CA SER A 203 15.12 10.49 -7.25
C SER A 203 15.04 11.39 -8.49
N GLU A 204 15.97 12.32 -8.68
CA GLU A 204 16.00 13.19 -9.86
C GLU A 204 16.14 12.39 -11.16
N ALA A 205 17.10 11.46 -11.21
CA ALA A 205 17.31 10.60 -12.38
C ALA A 205 16.09 9.70 -12.66
N LEU A 206 15.44 9.21 -11.61
CA LEU A 206 14.20 8.44 -11.70
C LEU A 206 13.10 9.26 -12.39
N TRP A 207 12.80 10.46 -11.89
CA TRP A 207 11.69 11.27 -12.41
C TRP A 207 11.97 11.86 -13.79
N GLN A 208 13.22 12.22 -14.10
CA GLN A 208 13.58 12.81 -15.39
C GLN A 208 13.73 11.80 -16.53
N VAL A 209 14.25 10.60 -16.25
CA VAL A 209 14.65 9.63 -17.29
C VAL A 209 13.80 8.37 -17.23
N THR A 210 13.81 7.68 -16.09
CA THR A 210 13.15 6.37 -15.94
C THR A 210 11.63 6.47 -16.11
N VAL A 211 10.99 7.44 -15.44
CA VAL A 211 9.53 7.57 -15.48
C VAL A 211 9.01 7.86 -16.89
N PRO A 212 9.58 8.80 -17.68
CA PRO A 212 9.20 8.96 -19.09
C PRO A 212 9.40 7.71 -19.96
N GLN A 213 10.47 6.93 -19.72
CA GLN A 213 10.69 5.67 -20.44
C GLN A 213 9.60 4.64 -20.11
N LEU A 214 9.26 4.45 -18.84
CA LEU A 214 8.15 3.60 -18.42
C LEU A 214 6.81 4.09 -18.99
N ALA A 215 6.59 5.40 -18.99
CA ALA A 215 5.39 6.04 -19.53
C ALA A 215 5.22 5.78 -21.04
N SER A 216 6.32 5.74 -21.81
CA SER A 216 6.28 5.45 -23.24
C SER A 216 5.75 4.04 -23.56
N GLN A 217 5.88 3.12 -22.62
CA GLN A 217 5.43 1.73 -22.74
C GLN A 217 4.03 1.52 -22.13
N HIS A 218 3.61 2.40 -21.23
CA HIS A 218 2.40 2.24 -20.42
C HIS A 218 1.48 3.47 -20.53
N PRO A 219 0.40 3.40 -21.34
CA PRO A 219 -0.47 4.55 -21.61
C PRO A 219 -1.10 5.21 -20.38
N PHE A 220 -1.44 4.43 -19.34
CA PHE A 220 -1.96 5.00 -18.09
C PHE A 220 -0.94 5.91 -17.42
N LEU A 221 0.34 5.52 -17.43
CA LEU A 221 1.42 6.30 -16.84
C LEU A 221 1.73 7.54 -17.67
N MET A 222 1.69 7.45 -19.01
CA MET A 222 1.78 8.62 -19.88
C MET A 222 0.73 9.66 -19.55
N HIS A 223 -0.53 9.26 -19.41
CA HIS A 223 -1.57 10.19 -18.99
C HIS A 223 -1.39 10.71 -17.56
N GLY A 224 -0.84 9.91 -16.64
CA GLY A 224 -0.47 10.36 -15.30
C GLY A 224 0.57 11.47 -15.28
N ILE A 225 1.66 11.34 -16.05
CA ILE A 225 2.70 12.38 -16.12
C ILE A 225 2.18 13.65 -16.79
N LEU A 226 1.31 13.54 -17.80
CA LEU A 226 0.67 14.68 -18.46
C LEU A 226 -0.32 15.40 -17.53
N ALA A 227 -1.10 14.64 -16.75
CA ALA A 227 -2.01 15.20 -15.75
C ALA A 227 -1.25 15.99 -14.68
N CYS A 228 -0.18 15.41 -14.12
CA CYS A 228 0.66 16.10 -13.14
C CYS A 228 1.36 17.33 -13.73
N SER A 229 1.82 17.23 -14.98
CA SER A 229 2.42 18.37 -15.68
C SER A 229 1.41 19.51 -15.86
N ALA A 230 0.18 19.21 -16.26
CA ALA A 230 -0.88 20.21 -16.39
C ALA A 230 -1.18 20.89 -15.04
N LEU A 231 -1.25 20.15 -13.93
CA LEU A 231 -1.40 20.74 -12.58
C LEU A 231 -0.22 21.65 -12.20
N HIS A 232 1.00 21.26 -12.54
CA HIS A 232 2.18 22.08 -12.28
C HIS A 232 2.19 23.38 -13.12
N VAL A 233 1.75 23.32 -14.38
CA VAL A 233 1.53 24.52 -15.21
C VAL A 233 0.44 25.40 -14.60
N ALA A 234 -0.68 24.82 -14.16
CA ALA A 234 -1.76 25.53 -13.50
C ALA A 234 -1.28 26.28 -12.24
N TYR A 235 -0.34 25.69 -11.50
CA TYR A 235 0.32 26.32 -10.37
C TYR A 235 1.23 27.48 -10.78
N LYS A 236 2.12 27.27 -11.77
CA LYS A 236 3.08 28.31 -12.21
C LYS A 236 2.40 29.49 -12.92
N TYR A 237 1.26 29.27 -13.56
CA TYR A 237 0.56 30.28 -14.35
C TYR A 237 -0.91 30.43 -13.91
N PRO A 238 -1.18 31.13 -12.78
CA PRO A 238 -2.53 31.28 -12.24
C PRO A 238 -3.56 31.87 -13.22
N ALA A 239 -3.12 32.72 -14.15
CA ALA A 239 -3.98 33.31 -15.18
C ALA A 239 -4.64 32.28 -16.12
N GLN A 240 -4.01 31.11 -16.29
CA GLN A 240 -4.48 30.02 -17.16
C GLN A 240 -4.90 28.79 -16.36
N GLN A 241 -5.04 28.92 -15.03
CA GLN A 241 -5.26 27.81 -14.12
C GLN A 241 -6.47 26.95 -14.53
N GLY A 242 -7.61 27.56 -14.81
CA GLY A 242 -8.84 26.83 -15.15
C GLY A 242 -8.68 25.89 -16.35
N GLN A 243 -8.01 26.33 -17.41
CA GLN A 243 -7.78 25.50 -18.60
C GLN A 243 -6.88 24.29 -18.28
N HIS A 244 -5.79 24.51 -17.54
CA HIS A 244 -4.87 23.43 -17.20
C HIS A 244 -5.44 22.44 -16.17
N LEU A 245 -6.33 22.88 -15.28
CA LEU A 245 -7.08 21.98 -14.40
C LEU A 245 -8.03 21.05 -15.19
N ILE A 246 -8.67 21.57 -16.25
CA ILE A 246 -9.50 20.76 -17.16
C ILE A 246 -8.64 19.73 -17.90
N GLU A 247 -7.48 20.13 -18.44
CA GLU A 247 -6.56 19.20 -19.09
C GLU A 247 -6.03 18.12 -18.14
N ALA A 248 -5.69 18.50 -16.90
CA ALA A 248 -5.29 17.54 -15.87
C ALA A 248 -6.40 16.51 -15.60
N SER A 249 -7.64 16.98 -15.43
CA SER A 249 -8.81 16.13 -15.16
C SER A 249 -9.13 15.22 -16.35
N ARG A 250 -8.97 15.71 -17.58
CA ARG A 250 -9.15 14.93 -18.80
C ARG A 250 -8.16 13.78 -18.86
N HIS A 251 -6.87 14.05 -18.65
CA HIS A 251 -5.83 13.02 -18.65
C HIS A 251 -6.05 12.01 -17.52
N GLN A 252 -6.41 12.46 -16.32
CA GLN A 252 -6.74 11.59 -15.20
C GLN A 252 -7.92 10.65 -15.52
N SER A 253 -8.96 11.17 -16.17
CA SER A 253 -10.15 10.40 -16.57
C SER A 253 -9.82 9.31 -17.60
N ILE A 254 -8.80 9.53 -18.44
CA ILE A 254 -8.31 8.53 -19.39
C ILE A 254 -7.38 7.52 -18.69
N ALA A 255 -6.53 7.99 -17.78
CA ALA A 255 -5.55 7.16 -17.08
C ALA A 255 -6.22 6.12 -16.16
N MET A 256 -7.26 6.52 -15.42
CA MET A 256 -7.86 5.67 -14.38
C MET A 256 -8.45 4.34 -14.89
N PRO A 257 -9.25 4.29 -15.97
CA PRO A 257 -9.72 3.01 -16.53
C PRO A 257 -8.58 2.11 -17.00
N LEU A 258 -7.54 2.69 -17.61
CA LEU A 258 -6.36 1.96 -18.08
C LEU A 258 -5.55 1.39 -16.91
N PHE A 259 -5.38 2.19 -15.86
CA PHE A 259 -4.74 1.77 -14.61
C PHE A 259 -5.53 0.65 -13.93
N ARG A 260 -6.87 0.77 -13.82
CA ARG A 260 -7.75 -0.28 -13.29
C ARG A 260 -7.61 -1.60 -14.06
N SER A 261 -7.42 -1.54 -15.37
CA SER A 261 -7.16 -2.73 -16.18
C SER A 261 -5.78 -3.34 -15.88
N ALA A 262 -4.75 -2.51 -15.72
CA ALA A 262 -3.39 -2.94 -15.41
C ALA A 262 -3.30 -3.62 -14.03
N ILE A 263 -3.93 -3.05 -13.00
CA ILE A 263 -3.91 -3.64 -11.64
C ILE A 263 -4.69 -4.96 -11.54
N GLY A 264 -5.58 -5.25 -12.49
CA GLY A 264 -6.24 -6.56 -12.58
C GLY A 264 -5.29 -7.70 -12.96
N ASN A 265 -4.10 -7.39 -13.48
CA ASN A 265 -3.06 -8.35 -13.85
C ASN A 265 -1.66 -7.72 -13.69
N VAL A 266 -1.28 -7.43 -12.44
CA VAL A 266 0.08 -6.96 -12.14
C VAL A 266 1.08 -8.08 -12.44
N ASN A 267 2.16 -7.74 -13.13
CA ASN A 267 3.25 -8.63 -13.50
C ASN A 267 4.60 -7.90 -13.45
N GLU A 268 5.68 -8.59 -13.81
CA GLU A 268 7.06 -8.05 -13.78
C GLU A 268 7.25 -6.85 -14.73
N ASP A 269 6.50 -6.83 -15.85
CA ASP A 269 6.58 -5.77 -16.85
C ASP A 269 5.94 -4.46 -16.38
N ASN A 270 4.82 -4.54 -15.66
CA ASN A 270 4.01 -3.38 -15.33
C ASN A 270 4.10 -2.93 -13.86
N CYS A 271 4.71 -3.72 -12.96
CA CYS A 271 4.75 -3.43 -11.53
C CYS A 271 5.42 -2.08 -11.22
N HIS A 272 6.50 -1.76 -11.93
CA HIS A 272 7.21 -0.48 -11.83
C HIS A 272 6.31 0.70 -12.21
N SER A 273 5.60 0.58 -13.33
CA SER A 273 4.67 1.61 -13.82
C SER A 273 3.46 1.78 -12.90
N VAL A 274 2.96 0.68 -12.32
CA VAL A 274 1.87 0.70 -11.32
C VAL A 274 2.31 1.44 -10.05
N MET A 275 3.53 1.19 -9.59
CA MET A 275 4.08 1.89 -8.43
C MET A 275 4.21 3.39 -8.69
N VAL A 276 4.85 3.77 -9.80
CA VAL A 276 5.03 5.18 -10.16
C VAL A 276 3.68 5.89 -10.32
N PHE A 277 2.72 5.25 -10.99
CA PHE A 277 1.40 5.85 -11.16
C PHE A 277 0.67 6.02 -9.81
N SER A 278 0.77 5.05 -8.89
CA SER A 278 0.23 5.19 -7.53
C SER A 278 0.84 6.39 -6.79
N HIS A 279 2.14 6.68 -6.98
CA HIS A 279 2.77 7.88 -6.41
C HIS A 279 2.22 9.16 -7.06
N LEU A 280 2.08 9.17 -8.39
CA LEU A 280 1.51 10.31 -9.11
C LEU A 280 0.04 10.57 -8.71
N LEU A 281 -0.74 9.56 -8.33
CA LEU A 281 -2.12 9.74 -7.86
C LEU A 281 -2.20 10.53 -6.55
N VAL A 282 -1.27 10.30 -5.62
CA VAL A 282 -1.20 11.07 -4.36
C VAL A 282 -0.79 12.52 -4.64
N ILE A 283 0.21 12.73 -5.49
CA ILE A 283 0.61 14.08 -5.93
C ILE A 283 -0.55 14.79 -6.61
N TYR A 284 -1.27 14.09 -7.50
CA TYR A 284 -2.45 14.60 -8.19
C TYR A 284 -3.55 15.01 -7.21
N SER A 285 -3.86 14.17 -6.21
CA SER A 285 -4.86 14.48 -5.18
C SER A 285 -4.52 15.80 -4.48
N PHE A 286 -3.29 15.97 -4.01
CA PHE A 286 -2.86 17.21 -3.37
C PHE A 286 -2.77 18.39 -4.35
N ALA A 287 -2.33 18.18 -5.58
CA ALA A 287 -2.21 19.27 -6.53
C ALA A 287 -3.58 19.76 -7.07
N LEU A 288 -4.62 18.92 -7.06
CA LEU A 288 -5.97 19.29 -7.47
C LEU A 288 -6.73 20.00 -6.33
N GLU A 289 -6.64 19.47 -5.12
CA GLU A 289 -7.41 19.93 -3.95
C GLU A 289 -6.67 21.05 -3.19
N ARG A 290 -5.98 21.98 -3.87
CA ARG A 290 -5.10 22.99 -3.22
C ARG A 290 -5.80 23.89 -2.21
N GLN A 291 -7.10 24.06 -2.35
CA GLN A 291 -7.93 24.87 -1.47
C GLN A 291 -8.60 24.05 -0.37
N ASP A 292 -8.46 22.72 -0.39
CA ASP A 292 -9.01 21.90 0.68
C ASP A 292 -8.23 22.12 1.97
N GLU A 293 -8.94 22.56 3.00
CA GLU A 293 -8.43 22.84 4.34
C GLU A 293 -8.48 21.59 5.24
N ARG A 294 -9.00 20.46 4.74
CA ARG A 294 -9.33 19.27 5.53
C ARG A 294 -8.60 18.03 5.01
N LEU A 295 -7.33 17.91 5.39
CA LEU A 295 -6.43 16.85 4.91
C LEU A 295 -6.88 15.41 5.27
N LEU A 296 -7.20 15.20 6.55
CA LEU A 296 -7.59 13.89 7.11
C LEU A 296 -9.09 13.82 7.46
N ILE A 297 -9.79 14.96 7.42
CA ILE A 297 -11.19 15.06 7.87
C ILE A 297 -12.09 15.13 6.64
N VAL A 298 -12.74 14.02 6.28
CA VAL A 298 -13.71 14.02 5.19
C VAL A 298 -15.14 14.04 5.76
N GLU A 299 -16.01 14.90 5.23
CA GLU A 299 -17.44 14.89 5.57
C GLU A 299 -18.18 13.99 4.56
N GLY A 300 -18.70 12.85 5.01
CA GLY A 300 -19.53 11.94 4.20
C GLY A 300 -20.15 10.81 5.03
N ASP A 301 -21.43 10.52 4.82
CA ASP A 301 -22.23 9.52 5.57
C ASP A 301 -21.92 8.04 5.22
N GLY A 302 -20.71 7.74 4.73
CA GLY A 302 -20.32 6.40 4.29
C GLY A 302 -19.42 5.67 5.29
N PRO A 303 -19.51 4.33 5.42
CA PRO A 303 -18.67 3.55 6.34
C PRO A 303 -17.20 3.37 5.88
N ASP A 304 -16.72 4.15 4.89
CA ASP A 304 -15.42 3.92 4.23
C ASP A 304 -14.76 5.21 3.71
N VAL A 305 -15.02 6.34 4.37
CA VAL A 305 -14.56 7.66 3.91
C VAL A 305 -13.13 7.91 4.38
N SER A 306 -12.15 7.39 3.65
CA SER A 306 -10.76 7.82 3.76
C SER A 306 -10.46 8.90 2.71
N PRO A 307 -9.60 9.89 3.02
CA PRO A 307 -9.12 10.84 2.03
C PRO A 307 -8.52 10.12 0.82
N SER A 308 -8.79 10.61 -0.40
CA SER A 308 -8.33 9.98 -1.65
C SER A 308 -6.83 9.66 -1.63
N TRP A 309 -6.01 10.59 -1.14
CA TRP A 309 -4.55 10.39 -1.01
C TRP A 309 -4.19 9.25 -0.05
N LEU A 310 -4.91 9.10 1.06
CA LEU A 310 -4.67 8.03 2.04
C LEU A 310 -5.14 6.69 1.50
N HIS A 311 -6.25 6.68 0.75
CA HIS A 311 -6.71 5.51 0.02
C HIS A 311 -5.66 5.05 -1.00
N PHE A 312 -5.12 5.96 -1.82
CA PHE A 312 -4.08 5.63 -2.81
C PHE A 312 -2.79 5.18 -2.15
N LEU A 313 -2.43 5.77 -1.01
CA LEU A 313 -1.26 5.35 -0.24
C LEU A 313 -1.46 3.92 0.31
N ARG A 314 -2.56 3.66 1.04
CA ARG A 314 -2.87 2.35 1.64
C ARG A 314 -3.02 1.24 0.59
N ASN A 315 -3.78 1.48 -0.47
CA ASN A 315 -4.07 0.46 -1.49
C ASN A 315 -2.94 0.32 -2.52
N GLY A 316 -2.19 1.40 -2.78
CA GLY A 316 -1.03 1.42 -3.66
C GLY A 316 -0.06 0.29 -3.37
N CYS A 317 0.27 0.11 -2.09
CA CYS A 317 1.20 -0.95 -1.67
C CYS A 317 0.61 -2.35 -1.73
N VAL A 318 -0.65 -2.54 -1.35
CA VAL A 318 -1.29 -3.87 -1.39
C VAL A 318 -1.25 -4.45 -2.80
N MET A 319 -1.45 -3.61 -3.82
CA MET A 319 -1.44 -4.03 -5.23
C MET A 319 -0.09 -4.55 -5.72
N ILE A 320 1.02 -4.04 -5.16
CA ILE A 320 2.38 -4.35 -5.60
C ILE A 320 3.19 -5.14 -4.57
N CYS A 321 2.59 -5.51 -3.44
CA CYS A 321 3.22 -6.33 -2.39
C CYS A 321 3.87 -7.60 -2.96
N PHE A 322 3.24 -8.21 -3.96
CA PHE A 322 3.74 -9.40 -4.64
C PHE A 322 5.00 -9.15 -5.49
N PHE A 323 5.23 -7.93 -5.96
CA PHE A 323 6.38 -7.61 -6.82
C PHE A 323 7.40 -6.73 -6.10
N TRP A 324 7.31 -6.63 -4.77
CA TRP A 324 8.11 -5.69 -3.98
C TRP A 324 9.62 -5.88 -4.14
N ASP A 325 10.09 -7.13 -4.17
CA ASP A 325 11.52 -7.44 -4.33
C ASP A 325 12.05 -7.05 -5.72
N GLN A 326 11.21 -7.20 -6.75
CA GLN A 326 11.54 -6.75 -8.11
C GLN A 326 11.59 -5.24 -8.19
N ILE A 327 10.65 -4.56 -7.55
CA ILE A 327 10.62 -3.09 -7.48
C ILE A 327 11.84 -2.57 -6.73
N LYS A 328 12.22 -3.20 -5.60
CA LYS A 328 13.41 -2.86 -4.80
C LYS A 328 14.73 -3.08 -5.53
N SER A 329 14.81 -4.07 -6.40
CA SER A 329 15.99 -4.34 -7.22
C SER A 329 15.96 -3.61 -8.58
N GLY A 330 14.80 -3.09 -8.97
CA GLY A 330 14.53 -2.54 -10.27
C GLY A 330 14.78 -1.03 -10.39
N PRO A 331 14.38 -0.44 -11.55
CA PRO A 331 14.65 0.96 -11.88
C PRO A 331 13.90 1.98 -11.01
N VAL A 332 12.94 1.56 -10.18
CA VAL A 332 12.16 2.45 -9.29
C VAL A 332 12.46 2.20 -7.81
N ARG A 333 13.58 1.54 -7.50
CA ARG A 333 13.99 1.17 -6.13
C ARG A 333 13.96 2.31 -5.12
N ASP A 334 14.25 3.54 -5.55
CA ASP A 334 14.28 4.69 -4.63
C ASP A 334 12.88 4.99 -4.08
N LEU A 335 11.82 4.78 -4.87
CA LEU A 335 10.45 4.85 -4.38
C LEU A 335 10.14 3.70 -3.42
N ALA A 336 10.64 2.49 -3.67
CA ALA A 336 10.45 1.37 -2.75
C ALA A 336 11.18 1.54 -1.42
N ASN A 337 12.35 2.14 -1.43
CA ASN A 337 13.12 2.39 -0.20
C ASN A 337 12.42 3.41 0.71
N GLN A 338 11.68 4.38 0.15
CA GLN A 338 10.83 5.31 0.92
C GLN A 338 9.71 4.60 1.69
N TRP A 339 9.38 3.35 1.32
CA TRP A 339 8.38 2.52 1.96
C TRP A 339 8.96 1.51 2.96
N ASP A 340 10.27 1.41 3.12
CA ASP A 340 10.82 0.65 4.24
C ASP A 340 10.63 1.47 5.52
N VAL A 341 9.94 0.91 6.52
CA VAL A 341 9.85 1.55 7.86
C VAL A 341 11.13 1.16 8.59
N PRO A 342 12.01 2.10 8.95
CA PRO A 342 13.13 1.79 9.82
C PRO A 342 12.58 1.36 11.17
N ILE A 343 13.05 0.21 11.63
CA ILE A 343 12.69 -0.35 12.93
C ILE A 343 13.15 0.66 13.98
N VAL A 344 12.20 1.34 14.62
CA VAL A 344 12.50 2.15 15.81
C VAL A 344 13.09 1.20 16.85
N THR A 345 14.29 1.53 17.30
CA THR A 345 15.01 0.78 18.33
C THR A 345 14.21 0.81 19.63
N GLU A 346 14.21 -0.29 20.37
CA GLU A 346 13.28 -0.58 21.49
C GLU A 346 13.38 0.36 22.71
N ASN A 347 14.17 1.44 22.65
CA ASN A 347 14.42 2.39 23.75
C ASN A 347 14.49 3.86 23.27
N CYS A 348 13.51 4.34 22.50
CA CYS A 348 13.36 5.79 22.32
C CYS A 348 12.56 6.36 23.49
N ASP A 349 13.16 7.27 24.26
CA ASP A 349 12.40 8.16 25.13
C ASP A 349 11.43 8.96 24.23
N LEU A 350 10.14 8.88 24.53
CA LEU A 350 9.08 9.59 23.80
C LEU A 350 8.55 10.75 24.65
N PRO A 351 9.31 11.85 24.84
CA PRO A 351 8.94 12.93 25.76
C PRO A 351 7.63 13.63 25.38
N LEU A 352 7.23 13.55 24.11
CA LEU A 352 5.95 14.09 23.64
C LEU A 352 4.74 13.25 24.07
N VAL A 353 4.91 11.96 24.34
CA VAL A 353 3.80 11.07 24.73
C VAL A 353 3.28 11.47 26.10
N ASP A 354 4.15 11.70 27.08
CA ASP A 354 3.72 12.17 28.41
C ASP A 354 2.94 13.48 28.33
N TYR A 355 3.37 14.38 27.44
CA TYR A 355 2.65 15.62 27.17
C TYR A 355 1.27 15.37 26.54
N PHE A 356 1.15 14.47 25.56
CA PHE A 356 -0.14 14.10 24.98
C PHE A 356 -1.06 13.45 26.02
N LEU A 357 -0.57 12.51 26.82
CA LEU A 357 -1.38 11.85 27.86
C LEU A 357 -1.86 12.81 28.93
N SER A 358 -1.13 13.92 29.18
CA SER A 358 -1.58 14.98 30.08
C SER A 358 -2.83 15.75 29.58
N ALA A 359 -3.20 15.59 28.31
CA ALA A 359 -4.43 16.14 27.76
C ALA A 359 -5.68 15.31 28.11
N ILE A 360 -5.54 14.09 28.63
CA ILE A 360 -6.69 13.29 29.05
C ILE A 360 -7.31 13.93 30.30
N PRO A 361 -8.59 14.36 30.26
CA PRO A 361 -9.23 14.96 31.42
C PRO A 361 -9.44 13.93 32.54
N PRO A 362 -9.39 14.35 33.82
CA PRO A 362 -9.63 13.45 34.95
C PRO A 362 -11.01 12.79 34.89
N CYS A 363 -11.14 11.54 35.34
CA CYS A 363 -12.38 10.75 35.27
C CYS A 363 -13.58 11.42 35.98
N ASP A 364 -13.31 12.24 37.01
CA ASP A 364 -14.35 12.92 37.79
C ASP A 364 -14.76 14.28 37.18
N SER A 365 -14.20 14.65 36.03
CA SER A 365 -14.51 15.89 35.32
C SER A 365 -15.83 15.77 34.55
N GLN A 366 -16.57 16.87 34.45
CA GLN A 366 -17.76 16.97 33.58
C GLN A 366 -17.46 16.81 32.08
N TYR A 367 -16.18 16.74 31.72
CA TYR A 367 -15.69 16.54 30.36
C TYR A 367 -14.83 15.28 30.23
N ALA A 368 -14.95 14.35 31.18
CA ALA A 368 -14.26 13.07 31.12
C ALA A 368 -14.60 12.35 29.82
N TRP A 369 -13.57 11.80 29.18
CA TRP A 369 -13.74 10.94 28.02
C TRP A 369 -14.10 9.53 28.49
N SER A 370 -14.79 8.78 27.64
CA SER A 370 -15.03 7.36 27.87
C SER A 370 -13.72 6.58 27.92
N GLU A 371 -13.76 5.38 28.51
CA GLU A 371 -12.60 4.49 28.56
C GLU A 371 -12.11 4.13 27.15
N GLU A 372 -13.04 3.97 26.20
CA GLU A 372 -12.73 3.68 24.81
C GLU A 372 -12.05 4.87 24.11
N GLU A 373 -12.57 6.09 24.26
CA GLU A 373 -11.92 7.30 23.73
C GLU A 373 -10.51 7.51 24.31
N CYS A 374 -10.34 7.29 25.62
CA CYS A 374 -9.04 7.35 26.27
C CYS A 374 -8.05 6.34 25.68
N ARG A 375 -8.49 5.10 25.42
CA ARG A 375 -7.67 4.05 24.82
C ARG A 375 -7.28 4.40 23.38
N LEU A 376 -8.25 4.75 22.54
CA LEU A 376 -7.99 5.13 21.14
C LEU A 376 -7.06 6.33 21.04
N TYR A 377 -7.25 7.34 21.91
CA TYR A 377 -6.35 8.50 21.99
C TYR A 377 -4.93 8.11 22.42
N THR A 378 -4.80 7.27 23.45
CA THR A 378 -3.50 6.84 23.99
C THR A 378 -2.70 6.10 22.92
N ASP A 379 -3.33 5.15 22.22
CA ASP A 379 -2.68 4.38 21.16
C ASP A 379 -2.21 5.31 20.03
N ALA A 380 -3.06 6.22 19.55
CA ALA A 380 -2.71 7.18 18.50
C ALA A 380 -1.65 8.22 18.95
N ALA A 381 -1.61 8.57 20.24
CA ALA A 381 -0.61 9.46 20.82
C ALA A 381 0.78 8.81 20.88
N VAL A 382 0.85 7.52 21.23
CA VAL A 382 2.08 6.74 21.18
C VAL A 382 2.59 6.65 19.74
N GLU A 383 1.72 6.31 18.80
CA GLU A 383 2.05 6.25 17.37
C GLU A 383 2.56 7.61 16.83
N LEU A 384 1.97 8.72 17.27
CA LEU A 384 2.45 10.05 16.89
C LEU A 384 3.82 10.36 17.53
N GLY A 385 4.01 9.99 18.80
CA GLY A 385 5.30 10.13 19.49
C GLY A 385 6.41 9.39 18.76
N GLU A 386 6.15 8.14 18.35
CA GLU A 386 7.06 7.35 17.52
C GLU A 386 7.34 8.03 16.17
N ALA A 387 6.31 8.63 15.54
CA ALA A 387 6.47 9.36 14.30
C ALA A 387 7.41 10.56 14.41
N PHE A 388 7.33 11.31 15.51
CA PHE A 388 8.24 12.41 15.80
C PHE A 388 9.67 11.93 16.09
N ALA A 389 9.83 10.85 16.85
CA ALA A 389 11.15 10.26 17.09
C ALA A 389 11.79 9.82 15.77
N TYR A 390 11.02 9.18 14.90
CA TYR A 390 11.47 8.78 13.58
C TYR A 390 11.85 9.97 12.68
N ALA A 391 11.01 11.00 12.63
CA ALA A 391 11.32 12.22 11.88
C ALA A 391 12.62 12.89 12.37
N GLN A 392 12.86 12.89 13.69
CA GLN A 392 14.13 13.39 14.26
C GLN A 392 15.33 12.56 13.83
N THR A 393 15.20 11.22 13.75
CA THR A 393 16.30 10.36 13.29
C THR A 393 16.66 10.57 11.82
N LEU A 394 15.68 10.88 10.98
CA LEU A 394 15.92 11.16 9.56
C LEU A 394 16.49 12.56 9.34
N GLY A 395 16.06 13.54 10.15
CA GLY A 395 16.50 14.93 10.04
C GLY A 395 16.26 15.49 8.63
N GLU A 396 17.32 15.98 7.99
CA GLU A 396 17.26 16.54 6.62
C GLU A 396 16.91 15.52 5.53
N LYS A 397 16.94 14.22 5.84
CA LYS A 397 16.55 13.15 4.90
C LYS A 397 15.06 12.82 4.93
N LEU A 398 14.27 13.52 5.74
CA LEU A 398 12.84 13.28 5.86
C LEU A 398 12.14 13.62 4.54
N THR A 399 11.57 12.61 3.89
CA THR A 399 10.85 12.81 2.63
C THR A 399 9.39 13.21 2.85
N THR A 400 8.76 13.75 1.81
CA THR A 400 7.30 13.97 1.81
C THR A 400 6.53 12.69 2.12
N TRP A 401 6.99 11.56 1.57
CA TRP A 401 6.34 10.26 1.73
C TRP A 401 6.45 9.71 3.13
N ASP A 402 7.59 9.94 3.80
CA ASP A 402 7.76 9.65 5.21
C ASP A 402 6.69 10.41 6.02
N ALA A 403 6.66 11.73 5.90
CA ALA A 403 5.73 12.57 6.67
C ALA A 403 4.26 12.16 6.47
N LEU A 404 3.84 11.86 5.22
CA LEU A 404 2.48 11.45 4.89
C LEU A 404 2.11 10.05 5.39
N ARG A 405 3.10 9.20 5.63
CA ARG A 405 2.90 7.80 5.99
C ARG A 405 2.95 7.56 7.48
N ILE A 406 3.99 8.02 8.16
CA ILE A 406 4.42 7.42 9.44
C ILE A 406 3.29 7.39 10.47
N TRP A 407 2.51 8.47 10.59
CA TRP A 407 1.37 8.49 11.51
C TRP A 407 0.04 8.04 10.85
N PRO A 408 -0.37 8.57 9.68
CA PRO A 408 -1.67 8.23 9.09
C PRO A 408 -1.84 6.75 8.67
N LEU A 409 -0.75 6.02 8.45
CA LEU A 409 -0.80 4.58 8.16
C LEU A 409 -0.84 3.71 9.43
N LEU A 410 -0.51 4.26 10.60
CA LEU A 410 -0.54 3.51 11.87
C LEU A 410 -1.88 3.62 12.58
N ILE A 411 -2.50 4.80 12.55
CA ILE A 411 -3.77 5.05 13.25
C ILE A 411 -4.89 4.11 12.81
N SER A 412 -5.65 3.63 13.79
CA SER A 412 -6.74 2.69 13.60
C SER A 412 -7.94 3.33 12.87
N VAL A 413 -8.83 2.49 12.33
CA VAL A 413 -10.05 2.97 11.65
C VAL A 413 -10.98 3.65 12.66
N GLU A 414 -11.05 3.10 13.87
CA GLU A 414 -11.83 3.64 14.98
C GLU A 414 -11.32 5.02 15.41
N PHE A 415 -10.00 5.24 15.44
CA PHE A 415 -9.44 6.56 15.71
C PHE A 415 -9.71 7.56 14.58
N MET A 416 -9.74 7.11 13.32
CA MET A 416 -10.16 7.96 12.20
C MET A 416 -11.60 8.45 12.38
N ASP A 417 -12.50 7.62 12.91
CA ASP A 417 -13.88 8.02 13.21
C ASP A 417 -13.94 9.08 14.32
N VAL A 418 -13.11 8.93 15.36
CA VAL A 418 -12.94 9.94 16.42
C VAL A 418 -12.43 11.28 15.85
N LEU A 419 -11.54 11.22 14.84
CA LEU A 419 -11.02 12.39 14.14
C LEU A 419 -12.08 13.05 13.23
N HIS A 420 -12.89 12.26 12.52
CA HIS A 420 -14.04 12.74 11.76
C HIS A 420 -15.12 13.37 12.65
N GLY A 421 -15.27 12.86 13.87
CA GLY A 421 -16.16 13.40 14.91
C GLY A 421 -15.67 14.71 15.56
N TRP A 422 -14.54 15.27 15.13
CA TRP A 422 -13.95 16.49 15.70
C TRP A 422 -13.68 16.40 17.21
N HIS A 423 -13.39 15.20 17.72
CA HIS A 423 -13.10 15.02 19.14
C HIS A 423 -11.86 15.84 19.56
N PRO A 424 -11.89 16.55 20.69
CA PRO A 424 -10.80 17.45 21.09
C PRO A 424 -9.44 16.75 21.18
N GLY A 425 -9.39 15.52 21.70
CA GLY A 425 -8.16 14.72 21.73
C GLY A 425 -7.59 14.48 20.33
N ALA A 426 -8.42 14.06 19.37
CA ALA A 426 -7.96 13.83 18.00
C ALA A 426 -7.45 15.13 17.34
N LEU A 427 -8.11 16.26 17.59
CA LEU A 427 -7.67 17.57 17.10
C LEU A 427 -6.32 18.01 17.69
N ILE A 428 -6.05 17.70 18.96
CA ILE A 428 -4.75 17.97 19.59
C ILE A 428 -3.64 17.19 18.87
N LEU A 429 -3.81 15.90 18.63
CA LEU A 429 -2.81 15.08 17.92
C LEU A 429 -2.64 15.54 16.47
N LEU A 430 -3.76 15.83 15.78
CA LEU A 430 -3.73 16.33 14.41
C LEU A 430 -3.01 17.69 14.30
N ALA A 431 -3.17 18.57 15.29
CA ALA A 431 -2.45 19.84 15.34
C ALA A 431 -0.94 19.61 15.45
N HIS A 432 -0.48 18.66 16.26
CA HIS A 432 0.94 18.32 16.35
C HIS A 432 1.44 17.68 15.07
N TYR A 433 0.66 16.80 14.44
CA TYR A 433 1.00 16.25 13.14
C TYR A 433 1.21 17.34 12.06
N CYS A 434 0.53 18.50 12.16
CA CYS A 434 0.79 19.65 11.28
C CYS A 434 2.24 20.14 11.35
N VAL A 435 2.94 19.96 12.47
CA VAL A 435 4.38 20.31 12.60
C VAL A 435 5.22 19.42 11.68
N LEU A 436 4.94 18.10 11.63
CA LEU A 436 5.60 17.20 10.69
C LEU A 436 5.27 17.57 9.24
N LEU A 437 3.99 17.86 8.95
CA LEU A 437 3.56 18.29 7.63
C LEU A 437 4.21 19.60 7.16
N LYS A 438 4.52 20.51 8.09
CA LYS A 438 5.16 21.80 7.78
C LYS A 438 6.52 21.60 7.13
N THR A 439 7.25 20.56 7.53
CA THR A 439 8.59 20.26 6.99
C THR A 439 8.57 19.92 5.50
N VAL A 440 7.42 19.48 4.98
CA VAL A 440 7.25 19.02 3.58
C VAL A 440 6.43 19.98 2.73
N GLU A 441 6.07 21.17 3.25
CA GLU A 441 5.39 22.24 2.49
C GLU A 441 6.28 22.90 1.42
N CYS A 442 7.56 22.53 1.31
CA CYS A 442 8.46 23.02 0.26
C CYS A 442 8.03 22.58 -1.15
N HIS A 443 7.20 21.55 -1.27
CA HIS A 443 6.71 21.06 -2.55
C HIS A 443 5.42 21.77 -2.98
N TRP A 444 5.38 22.20 -4.25
CA TRP A 444 4.29 22.99 -4.81
C TRP A 444 2.89 22.37 -4.68
N TYR A 445 2.80 21.03 -4.67
CA TYR A 445 1.53 20.31 -4.54
C TYR A 445 1.04 20.24 -3.08
N PHE A 446 1.90 20.49 -2.10
CA PHE A 446 1.59 20.42 -0.67
C PHE A 446 1.66 21.78 0.06
N GLU A 447 2.01 22.83 -0.67
CA GLU A 447 2.20 24.19 -0.15
C GLU A 447 1.01 24.73 0.66
N GLY A 448 1.29 25.20 1.88
CA GLY A 448 0.34 25.89 2.77
C GLY A 448 -0.74 24.99 3.40
N ARG A 449 -0.65 23.66 3.24
CA ARG A 449 -1.66 22.72 3.76
C ARG A 449 -1.63 22.56 5.27
N ALA A 450 -0.45 22.45 5.88
CA ALA A 450 -0.32 22.35 7.33
C ALA A 450 -0.89 23.61 8.01
N THR A 451 -0.60 24.77 7.42
CA THR A 451 -1.08 26.07 7.91
C THR A 451 -2.62 26.17 7.85
N LYS A 452 -3.22 25.79 6.71
CA LYS A 452 -4.68 25.76 6.53
C LYS A 452 -5.37 24.75 7.46
N LEU A 453 -4.82 23.53 7.56
CA LEU A 453 -5.34 22.49 8.45
C LEU A 453 -5.33 22.95 9.90
N LEU A 454 -4.21 23.52 10.35
CA LEU A 454 -4.09 24.04 11.71
C LEU A 454 -5.04 25.20 11.98
N SER A 455 -5.25 26.08 11.00
CA SER A 455 -6.24 27.17 11.09
C SER A 455 -7.67 26.62 11.23
N THR A 456 -8.00 25.54 10.52
CA THR A 456 -9.29 24.85 10.63
C THR A 456 -9.48 24.21 12.00
N ILE A 457 -8.43 23.56 12.53
CA ILE A 457 -8.44 23.01 13.89
C ILE A 457 -8.70 24.12 14.91
N LEU A 458 -7.98 25.25 14.79
CA LEU A 458 -8.11 26.38 15.69
C LEU A 458 -9.52 26.98 15.71
N LYS A 459 -10.21 27.03 14.58
CA LYS A 459 -11.61 27.50 14.49
C LYS A 459 -12.62 26.57 15.17
N ARG A 460 -12.28 25.28 15.38
CA ARG A 460 -13.20 24.25 15.89
C ARG A 460 -12.89 23.80 17.31
N ILE A 461 -11.64 23.91 17.75
CA ILE A 461 -11.22 23.45 19.08
C ILE A 461 -11.71 24.41 20.19
N ASP A 462 -12.22 23.86 21.29
CA ASP A 462 -12.63 24.66 22.45
C ASP A 462 -11.41 25.36 23.11
N ALA A 463 -11.63 26.58 23.60
CA ALA A 463 -10.62 27.43 24.23
C ALA A 463 -9.78 26.72 25.31
N ARG A 464 -10.36 25.77 26.04
CA ARG A 464 -9.65 25.01 27.09
C ARG A 464 -8.51 24.14 26.58
N TRP A 465 -8.61 23.64 25.35
CA TRP A 465 -7.63 22.73 24.75
C TRP A 465 -6.56 23.51 23.99
N LEU A 466 -6.72 24.83 23.84
CA LEU A 466 -5.76 25.68 23.15
C LEU A 466 -4.36 25.60 23.75
N CYS A 467 -4.24 25.39 25.08
CA CYS A 467 -2.95 25.24 25.72
C CYS A 467 -2.13 24.09 25.11
N PHE A 468 -2.79 23.00 24.71
CA PHE A 468 -2.13 21.84 24.12
C PHE A 468 -1.61 22.09 22.70
N ILE A 469 -2.23 22.99 21.94
CA ILE A 469 -1.84 23.27 20.54
C ILE A 469 -1.00 24.54 20.36
N ARG A 470 -0.60 25.23 21.44
CA ARG A 470 0.25 26.43 21.37
C ARG A 470 1.62 26.17 20.73
N GLY A 471 2.25 25.03 21.03
CA GLY A 471 3.50 24.62 20.41
C GLY A 471 3.36 24.52 18.89
N PRO A 472 2.44 23.69 18.38
CA PRO A 472 2.16 23.59 16.95
C PRO A 472 1.83 24.92 16.26
N LEU A 473 1.05 25.81 16.90
CA LEU A 473 0.76 27.15 16.36
C LEU A 473 2.02 27.97 16.12
N LYS A 474 2.96 27.93 17.07
CA LYS A 474 4.26 28.60 16.95
C LYS A 474 5.12 27.98 15.86
N ASP A 475 5.21 26.65 15.82
CA ASP A 475 6.12 25.93 14.92
C ASP A 475 5.65 25.98 13.46
N VAL A 476 4.35 26.00 13.22
CA VAL A 476 3.76 26.14 11.86
C VAL A 476 3.73 27.60 11.41
N GLY A 477 3.82 28.56 12.34
CA GLY A 477 3.78 30.00 12.07
C GLY A 477 2.36 30.56 11.94
N THR A 478 1.37 29.94 12.57
CA THR A 478 -0.03 30.39 12.59
C THR A 478 -0.31 31.12 13.90
N CYS A 479 -0.60 32.42 13.85
CA CYS A 479 -0.96 33.16 15.07
C CYS A 479 -2.45 33.00 15.41
N ALA A 480 -2.77 32.77 16.68
CA ALA A 480 -4.16 32.60 17.11
C ALA A 480 -5.00 33.88 16.90
N SER A 481 -4.38 35.06 17.02
CA SER A 481 -4.99 36.37 16.78
C SER A 481 -5.40 36.57 15.31
N ASP A 482 -4.59 36.06 14.37
CA ASP A 482 -4.80 36.24 12.94
C ASP A 482 -5.98 35.40 12.42
N VAL A 483 -6.30 34.30 13.11
CA VAL A 483 -7.33 33.34 12.70
C VAL A 483 -8.65 33.55 13.45
N LEU A 484 -8.61 33.95 14.72
CA LEU A 484 -9.80 34.17 15.55
C LEU A 484 -10.41 35.56 15.37
N GLY A 485 -9.76 36.45 14.62
CA GLY A 485 -10.32 37.76 14.28
C GLY A 485 -10.55 38.65 15.50
N GLU A 486 -9.71 38.55 16.53
CA GLU A 486 -9.73 39.51 17.64
C GLU A 486 -9.09 40.82 17.16
N THR A 487 -9.92 41.69 16.58
CA THR A 487 -9.62 43.12 16.53
C THR A 487 -9.54 43.63 17.95
N ASN A 488 -8.37 44.15 18.30
CA ASN A 488 -8.05 44.88 19.53
C ASN A 488 -9.15 45.88 19.95
#